data_AF-A0A497RKV3-F1
#
_entry.id   AF-A0A497RKV3-F1
#
_cell.length_a   1.000
_cell.length_b   1.000
_cell.length_c   1.000
_cell.angle_alpha   90.00
_cell.angle_beta   90.00
_cell.angle_gamma   90.00
#
_symmetry.space_group_name_H-M   'P 1'
#
loop_
_entity.id
_entity.type
_entity.pdbx_description
1 polymer ?
#
loop_
_entity_poly.entity_id
_entity_poly.type
_entity_poly.pdbx_seq_one_letter_code
_entity_poly.pdbx_strand_id
1 'polypeptide(L)'
;MPVSVTRILPPDEWRKRQLETLKAVGQRNYSQGIERPKKDPIEAAINAEEKWAERIREAIEKGSRKKALQATNMTEWFNYAMSIGAGRLVEGVTKREAKVDRFVKAWQPILMDHVAKIDAMPAVTDADMEARMLENLRGLKALKGTWRGK
;
A
#
# COMPACT_ATOMS: atom_id res chain seq x y z
N MET A 1 -1.67 24.05 42.54
CA MET A 1 -2.95 23.82 41.82
C MET A 1 -3.85 23.01 42.74
N PRO A 2 -5.10 23.44 42.99
CA PRO A 2 -6.05 22.64 43.75
C PRO A 2 -6.35 21.33 43.00
N VAL A 3 -6.63 20.26 43.74
CA VAL A 3 -6.99 18.96 43.17
C VAL A 3 -8.37 19.07 42.50
N SER A 4 -8.48 18.68 41.23
CA SER A 4 -9.75 18.59 40.51
C SER A 4 -10.05 17.13 40.13
N VAL A 5 -11.32 16.74 40.24
CA VAL A 5 -11.79 15.42 39.79
C VAL A 5 -12.23 15.54 38.33
N THR A 6 -11.50 14.89 37.43
CA THR A 6 -11.76 14.94 35.98
C THR A 6 -11.98 13.53 35.45
N ARG A 7 -13.18 13.24 34.91
CA ARG A 7 -13.54 11.91 34.38
C ARG A 7 -12.86 11.58 33.05
N ILE A 8 -12.70 12.58 32.18
CA ILE A 8 -12.06 12.51 30.86
C ILE A 8 -11.23 13.78 30.69
N LEU A 9 -9.98 13.63 30.25
CA LEU A 9 -9.09 14.77 29.99
C LEU A 9 -9.72 15.73 28.97
N PRO A 10 -9.59 17.05 29.16
CA PRO A 10 -9.91 18.02 28.12
C PRO A 10 -9.16 17.71 26.80
N PRO A 11 -9.72 18.06 25.63
CA PRO A 11 -9.14 17.71 24.33
C PRO A 11 -7.67 18.11 24.15
N ASP A 12 -7.29 19.31 24.62
CA ASP A 12 -5.92 19.80 24.51
C ASP A 12 -4.94 19.04 25.41
N GLU A 13 -5.35 18.72 26.63
CA GLU A 13 -4.54 17.92 27.57
C GLU A 13 -4.39 16.49 27.07
N TRP A 14 -5.45 15.91 26.51
CA TRP A 14 -5.38 14.60 25.86
C TRP A 14 -4.37 14.63 24.71
N ARG A 15 -4.52 15.57 23.77
CA ARG A 15 -3.61 15.69 22.61
C ARG A 15 -2.17 15.84 23.07
N LYS A 16 -1.93 16.72 24.05
CA LYS A 16 -0.60 16.95 24.63
C LYS A 16 -0.03 15.66 25.21
N ARG A 17 -0.75 15.00 26.12
CA ARG A 17 -0.32 13.75 26.75
C ARG A 17 -0.02 12.67 25.71
N GLN A 18 -0.87 12.52 24.70
CA GLN A 18 -0.70 11.52 23.66
C GLN A 18 0.58 11.75 22.84
N LEU A 19 0.82 12.98 22.38
CA LEU A 19 2.00 13.31 21.59
C LEU A 19 3.29 13.24 22.41
N GLU A 20 3.27 13.72 23.65
CA GLU A 20 4.43 13.66 24.55
C GLU A 20 4.78 12.22 24.90
N THR A 21 3.77 11.37 25.18
CA THR A 21 4.00 9.94 25.42
C THR A 21 4.58 9.24 24.19
N LEU A 22 4.06 9.53 22.99
CA LEU A 22 4.58 8.97 21.75
C LEU A 22 6.05 9.37 21.52
N LYS A 23 6.38 10.64 21.75
CA LYS A 23 7.77 11.14 21.64
C LYS A 23 8.69 10.49 22.67
N ALA A 24 8.22 10.30 23.90
CA ALA A 24 9.05 9.79 25.00
C ALA A 24 9.35 8.29 24.88
N VAL A 25 8.34 7.47 24.56
CA VAL A 25 8.45 5.99 24.64
C VAL A 25 7.84 5.25 23.46
N GLY A 26 7.23 5.95 22.50
CA GLY A 26 6.45 5.35 21.43
C GLY A 26 7.24 4.38 20.55
N GLN A 27 8.41 4.81 20.05
CA GLN A 27 9.26 3.96 19.20
C GLN A 27 9.70 2.69 19.93
N ARG A 28 10.18 2.80 21.18
CA ARG A 28 10.63 1.65 21.97
C ARG A 28 9.51 0.64 22.17
N ASN A 29 8.34 1.11 22.61
CA ASN A 29 7.20 0.23 22.88
C ASN A 29 6.70 -0.45 21.58
N TYR A 30 6.71 0.29 20.47
CA TYR A 30 6.36 -0.26 19.16
C TYR A 30 7.32 -1.38 18.73
N SER A 31 8.64 -1.17 18.85
CA SER A 31 9.65 -2.18 18.51
C SER A 31 9.53 -3.43 19.39
N GLN A 32 9.35 -3.27 20.70
CA GLN A 32 9.14 -4.39 21.62
C GLN A 32 7.91 -5.24 21.26
N GLY A 33 6.83 -4.59 20.78
CA GLY A 33 5.63 -5.28 20.32
C GLY A 33 5.86 -6.08 19.03
N ILE A 34 6.69 -5.57 18.11
CA ILE A 34 7.08 -6.29 16.88
C ILE A 34 7.95 -7.49 17.22
N GLU A 35 8.88 -7.36 18.17
CA GLU A 35 9.81 -8.42 18.57
C GLU A 35 9.10 -9.60 19.26
N ARG A 36 7.89 -9.39 19.79
CA ARG A 36 7.14 -10.38 20.57
C ARG A 36 5.69 -10.48 20.12
N PRO A 37 5.43 -10.89 18.87
CA PRO A 37 4.07 -11.03 18.39
C PRO A 37 3.37 -12.17 19.13
N LYS A 38 2.08 -12.00 19.46
CA LYS A 38 1.30 -13.02 20.18
C LYS A 38 1.08 -14.31 19.37
N LYS A 39 1.16 -14.22 18.05
CA LYS A 39 1.03 -15.30 17.05
C LYS A 39 1.64 -14.83 15.74
N ASP A 40 1.93 -15.74 14.81
CA ASP A 40 2.40 -15.38 13.47
C ASP A 40 1.35 -14.46 12.78
N PRO A 41 1.70 -13.20 12.47
CA PRO A 41 0.76 -12.27 11.86
C PRO A 41 0.39 -12.63 10.41
N ILE A 42 1.25 -13.34 9.68
CA ILE A 42 1.01 -13.74 8.30
C ILE A 42 0.04 -14.91 8.26
N GLU A 43 0.31 -15.96 9.04
CA GLU A 43 -0.61 -17.10 9.15
C GLU A 43 -1.97 -16.65 9.69
N ALA A 44 -1.98 -15.80 10.72
CA ALA A 44 -3.22 -15.26 11.26
C ALA A 44 -4.01 -14.43 10.25
N ALA A 45 -3.33 -13.73 9.32
CA ALA A 45 -3.99 -12.99 8.26
C ALA A 45 -4.58 -13.92 7.19
N ILE A 46 -3.83 -14.94 6.77
CA ILE A 46 -4.31 -15.96 5.83
C ILE A 46 -5.57 -16.66 6.38
N ASN A 47 -5.57 -17.02 7.66
CA ASN A 47 -6.72 -17.64 8.33
C ASN A 47 -7.91 -16.69 8.50
N ALA A 48 -7.73 -15.38 8.31
CA ALA A 48 -8.77 -14.37 8.48
C ALA A 48 -9.40 -13.91 7.16
N GLU A 49 -9.18 -14.62 6.05
CA GLU A 49 -9.50 -14.09 4.72
C GLU A 49 -10.99 -13.94 4.45
N GLU A 50 -11.83 -14.83 4.99
CA GLU A 50 -13.29 -14.68 4.95
C GLU A 50 -13.76 -13.42 5.70
N LYS A 51 -13.17 -13.18 6.88
CA LYS A 51 -13.46 -11.98 7.67
C LYS A 51 -13.00 -10.72 6.94
N TRP A 52 -11.85 -10.75 6.28
CA TRP A 52 -11.37 -9.63 5.46
C TRP A 52 -12.37 -9.33 4.33
N ALA A 53 -12.80 -10.33 3.58
CA ALA A 53 -13.76 -10.17 2.48
C ALA A 53 -15.07 -9.52 2.96
N GLU A 54 -15.62 -10.00 4.07
CA GLU A 54 -16.86 -9.46 4.64
C GLU A 54 -16.71 -7.99 5.07
N ARG A 55 -15.61 -7.65 5.73
CA ARG A 55 -15.36 -6.26 6.17
C ARG A 55 -15.16 -5.30 5.01
N ILE A 56 -14.61 -5.76 3.89
CA ILE A 56 -14.50 -4.95 2.68
C ILE A 56 -15.88 -4.70 2.07
N ARG A 57 -16.75 -5.71 1.98
CA ARG A 57 -18.15 -5.53 1.52
C ARG A 57 -18.88 -4.51 2.39
N GLU A 58 -18.84 -4.69 3.70
CA GLU A 58 -19.45 -3.78 4.67
C GLU A 58 -18.93 -2.33 4.48
N ALA A 59 -17.62 -2.16 4.25
CA ALA A 59 -17.03 -0.84 4.03
C ALA A 59 -17.48 -0.18 2.71
N ILE A 60 -17.71 -1.00 1.66
CA ILE A 60 -18.23 -0.54 0.38
C ILE A 60 -19.70 -0.12 0.54
N GLU A 61 -20.53 -0.96 1.14
CA GLU A 61 -21.95 -0.69 1.38
C GLU A 61 -22.17 0.57 2.20
N LYS A 62 -21.35 0.77 3.26
CA LYS A 62 -21.40 1.96 4.10
C LYS A 62 -20.82 3.21 3.44
N GLY A 63 -20.19 3.08 2.28
CA GLY A 63 -19.50 4.17 1.59
C GLY A 63 -18.33 4.75 2.40
N SER A 64 -17.69 3.93 3.25
CA SER A 64 -16.69 4.40 4.22
C SER A 64 -15.52 5.12 3.57
N ARG A 65 -15.05 4.66 2.41
CA ARG A 65 -13.98 5.31 1.65
C ARG A 65 -14.38 6.72 1.20
N LYS A 66 -15.59 6.90 0.67
CA LYS A 66 -16.09 8.21 0.22
C LYS A 66 -16.15 9.18 1.39
N LYS A 67 -16.74 8.75 2.51
CA LYS A 67 -16.85 9.57 3.74
C LYS A 67 -15.48 10.01 4.25
N ALA A 68 -14.49 9.12 4.26
CA ALA A 68 -13.13 9.46 4.68
C ALA A 68 -12.44 10.46 3.74
N LEU A 69 -12.61 10.31 2.41
CA LEU A 69 -12.05 11.27 1.44
C LEU A 69 -12.70 12.65 1.56
N GLN A 70 -13.97 12.71 1.95
CA GLN A 70 -14.67 13.97 2.20
C GLN A 70 -14.26 14.65 3.52
N ALA A 71 -13.59 13.93 4.43
CA ALA A 71 -13.11 14.47 5.70
C ALA A 71 -11.74 15.16 5.60
N THR A 72 -11.09 15.14 4.42
CA THR A 72 -9.83 15.83 4.14
C THR A 72 -9.95 16.67 2.87
N ASN A 73 -8.88 17.31 2.42
CA ASN A 73 -8.88 18.19 1.25
C ASN A 73 -7.53 18.18 0.51
N MET A 74 -7.51 18.82 -0.66
CA MET A 74 -6.33 18.88 -1.54
C MET A 74 -5.11 19.52 -0.86
N THR A 75 -5.32 20.58 -0.09
CA THR A 75 -4.24 21.30 0.60
C THR A 75 -3.59 20.45 1.68
N GLU A 76 -4.41 19.80 2.52
CA GLU A 76 -3.91 18.90 3.56
C GLU A 76 -3.15 17.71 2.97
N TRP A 77 -3.69 17.09 1.93
CA TRP A 77 -3.02 16.03 1.19
C TRP A 77 -1.67 16.48 0.63
N PHE A 78 -1.64 17.62 -0.07
CA PHE A 78 -0.43 18.16 -0.68
C PHE A 78 0.64 18.43 0.37
N ASN A 79 0.27 19.07 1.48
CA ASN A 79 1.19 19.40 2.55
C ASN A 79 1.84 18.15 3.16
N TYR A 80 1.07 17.11 3.48
CA TYR A 80 1.65 15.88 4.04
C TYR A 80 2.44 15.07 3.00
N ALA A 81 1.98 15.03 1.75
CA ALA A 81 2.69 14.35 0.68
C ALA A 81 4.07 14.97 0.43
N MET A 82 4.15 16.30 0.39
CA MET A 82 5.40 17.02 0.17
C MET A 82 6.32 17.01 1.40
N SER A 83 5.78 17.28 2.60
CA SER A 83 6.61 17.42 3.80
C SER A 83 7.08 16.10 4.42
N ILE A 84 6.31 15.02 4.25
CA ILE A 84 6.59 13.71 4.88
C ILE A 84 6.75 12.63 3.81
N GLY A 85 5.83 12.57 2.85
CA GLY A 85 5.75 11.49 1.86
C GLY A 85 6.97 11.39 0.95
N ALA A 86 7.43 12.52 0.40
CA ALA A 86 8.53 12.56 -0.55
C ALA A 86 9.82 11.91 -0.01
N GLY A 87 10.22 12.26 1.23
CA GLY A 87 11.40 11.65 1.86
C GLY A 87 11.22 10.16 2.18
N ARG A 88 10.02 9.78 2.67
CA ARG A 88 9.71 8.37 3.00
C ARG A 88 9.68 7.46 1.77
N LEU A 89 9.36 7.99 0.58
CA LEU A 89 9.38 7.23 -0.66
C LEU A 89 10.79 6.72 -0.97
N VAL A 90 11.77 7.63 -1.00
CA VAL A 90 13.16 7.29 -1.33
C VAL A 90 13.73 6.31 -0.31
N GLU A 91 13.60 6.61 0.98
CA GLU A 91 14.06 5.72 2.06
C GLU A 91 13.36 4.35 2.00
N GLY A 92 12.05 4.35 1.80
CA GLY A 92 11.25 3.13 1.83
C GLY A 92 11.54 2.19 0.66
N VAL A 93 11.77 2.73 -0.54
CA VAL A 93 12.09 1.94 -1.74
C VAL A 93 13.52 1.40 -1.67
N THR A 94 14.49 2.27 -1.37
CA THR A 94 15.92 1.89 -1.32
C THR A 94 16.19 0.81 -0.26
N LYS A 95 15.62 0.94 0.95
CA LYS A 95 15.73 -0.10 2.00
C LYS A 95 15.07 -1.44 1.63
N ARG A 96 14.25 -1.48 0.57
CA ARG A 96 13.56 -2.68 0.09
C ARG A 96 14.06 -3.10 -1.30
N GLU A 97 15.29 -2.76 -1.66
CA GLU A 97 15.94 -3.16 -2.92
C GLU A 97 15.76 -4.64 -3.23
N ALA A 98 15.91 -5.53 -2.24
CA ALA A 98 15.71 -6.98 -2.43
C ALA A 98 14.31 -7.35 -2.96
N LYS A 99 13.26 -6.57 -2.66
CA LYS A 99 11.92 -6.78 -3.25
C LYS A 99 11.87 -6.32 -4.70
N VAL A 100 12.54 -5.22 -5.02
CA VAL A 100 12.67 -4.71 -6.40
C VAL A 100 13.45 -5.69 -7.25
N ASP A 101 14.61 -6.15 -6.77
CA ASP A 101 15.45 -7.15 -7.42
C ASP A 101 14.67 -8.45 -7.71
N ARG A 102 13.95 -8.98 -6.71
CA ARG A 102 13.10 -10.16 -6.88
C ARG A 102 12.05 -9.97 -7.98
N PHE A 103 11.36 -8.82 -7.97
CA PHE A 103 10.39 -8.51 -9.01
C PHE A 103 11.04 -8.43 -10.38
N VAL A 104 12.12 -7.67 -10.53
CA VAL A 104 12.80 -7.45 -11.82
C VAL A 104 13.32 -8.76 -12.39
N LYS A 105 14.01 -9.58 -11.59
CA LYS A 105 14.53 -10.89 -12.04
C LYS A 105 13.44 -11.85 -12.48
N ALA A 106 12.28 -11.85 -11.81
CA ALA A 106 11.16 -12.71 -12.19
C ALA A 106 10.35 -12.17 -13.38
N TRP A 107 10.20 -10.84 -13.47
CA TRP A 107 9.31 -10.19 -14.45
C TRP A 107 9.98 -9.89 -15.78
N GLN A 108 11.25 -9.47 -15.78
CA GLN A 108 11.95 -9.08 -16.99
C GLN A 108 11.92 -10.15 -18.09
N PRO A 109 12.22 -11.45 -17.83
CA PRO A 109 12.18 -12.46 -18.88
C PRO A 109 10.76 -12.70 -19.41
N ILE A 110 9.75 -12.66 -18.53
CA ILE A 110 8.34 -12.78 -18.91
C ILE A 110 7.93 -11.66 -19.88
N LEU A 111 8.33 -10.42 -19.55
CA LEU A 111 8.03 -9.27 -20.38
C LEU A 111 8.80 -9.32 -21.72
N MET A 112 10.07 -9.73 -21.68
CA MET A 112 10.91 -9.86 -22.86
C MET A 112 10.32 -10.87 -23.86
N ASP A 113 9.91 -12.04 -23.40
CA ASP A 113 9.25 -13.06 -24.23
C ASP A 113 7.94 -12.55 -24.84
N HIS A 114 7.16 -11.77 -24.10
CA HIS A 114 5.92 -11.17 -24.59
C HIS A 114 6.20 -10.12 -25.66
N VAL A 115 7.09 -9.18 -25.39
CA VAL A 115 7.43 -8.11 -26.33
C VAL A 115 8.03 -8.68 -27.62
N ALA A 116 8.89 -9.71 -27.54
CA ALA A 116 9.42 -10.38 -28.72
C ALA A 116 8.34 -10.97 -29.63
N LYS A 117 7.24 -11.50 -29.07
CA LYS A 117 6.08 -11.97 -29.84
C LYS A 117 5.34 -10.82 -30.53
N ILE A 118 5.16 -9.71 -29.81
CA ILE A 118 4.50 -8.51 -30.34
C ILE A 118 5.34 -7.87 -31.45
N ASP A 119 6.67 -7.90 -31.35
CA ASP A 119 7.58 -7.36 -32.36
C ASP A 119 7.65 -8.21 -33.62
N ALA A 120 7.35 -9.52 -33.52
CA ALA A 120 7.22 -10.40 -34.67
C ALA A 120 5.88 -10.25 -35.43
N MET A 121 4.91 -9.49 -34.89
CA MET A 121 3.64 -9.25 -35.57
C MET A 121 3.80 -8.26 -36.73
N PRO A 122 3.05 -8.42 -37.83
CA PRO A 122 2.98 -7.42 -38.89
C PRO A 122 2.58 -6.04 -38.35
N ALA A 123 3.01 -4.98 -39.05
CA ALA A 123 2.64 -3.60 -38.76
C ALA A 123 2.60 -2.76 -40.05
N VAL A 124 2.21 -3.38 -41.17
CA VAL A 124 2.27 -2.76 -42.50
C VAL A 124 0.97 -2.01 -42.81
N THR A 125 -0.16 -2.56 -42.37
CA THR A 125 -1.49 -1.96 -42.54
C THR A 125 -2.03 -1.43 -41.22
N ASP A 126 -3.04 -0.57 -41.29
CA ASP A 126 -3.76 -0.12 -40.08
C ASP A 126 -4.37 -1.29 -39.30
N ALA A 127 -4.87 -2.31 -40.00
CA ALA A 127 -5.40 -3.52 -39.39
C ALA A 127 -4.32 -4.30 -38.63
N ASP A 128 -3.10 -4.38 -39.17
CA ASP A 128 -1.96 -5.02 -38.51
C ASP A 128 -1.56 -4.28 -37.23
N MET A 129 -1.49 -2.94 -37.30
CA MET A 129 -1.17 -2.09 -36.16
C MET A 129 -2.23 -2.19 -35.06
N GLU A 130 -3.52 -2.22 -35.42
CA GLU A 130 -4.62 -2.44 -34.49
C GLU A 130 -4.51 -3.81 -33.81
N ALA A 131 -4.29 -4.88 -34.59
CA ALA A 131 -4.13 -6.22 -34.06
C ALA A 131 -2.95 -6.32 -33.09
N ARG A 132 -1.80 -5.72 -33.44
CA ARG A 132 -0.59 -5.68 -32.59
C ARG A 132 -0.84 -4.95 -31.27
N MET A 133 -1.54 -3.81 -31.29
CA MET A 133 -1.89 -3.06 -30.09
C MET A 133 -2.83 -3.88 -29.18
N LEU A 134 -3.86 -4.49 -29.76
CA LEU A 134 -4.84 -5.28 -29.01
C LEU A 134 -4.19 -6.52 -28.37
N GLU A 135 -3.33 -7.21 -29.10
CA GLU A 135 -2.60 -8.37 -28.59
C GLU A 135 -1.66 -8.00 -27.46
N ASN A 136 -0.95 -6.86 -27.58
CA ASN A 136 -0.10 -6.37 -26.51
C ASN A 136 -0.91 -6.06 -25.23
N LEU A 137 -2.06 -5.39 -25.36
CA LEU A 137 -2.93 -5.08 -24.23
C LEU A 137 -3.46 -6.36 -23.56
N ARG A 138 -3.91 -7.34 -24.35
CA ARG A 138 -4.42 -8.62 -23.85
C ARG A 138 -3.33 -9.40 -23.13
N GLY A 139 -2.15 -9.50 -23.73
CA GLY A 139 -1.01 -10.18 -23.12
C GLY A 139 -0.58 -9.53 -21.81
N LEU A 140 -0.41 -8.20 -21.76
CA LEU A 140 -0.05 -7.51 -20.51
C LEU A 140 -1.10 -7.70 -19.40
N LYS A 141 -2.39 -7.74 -19.74
CA LYS A 141 -3.46 -8.08 -18.78
C LYS A 141 -3.31 -9.50 -18.24
N ALA A 142 -3.05 -10.47 -19.13
CA ALA A 142 -2.89 -11.87 -18.75
C ALA A 142 -1.65 -12.10 -17.88
N LEU A 143 -0.56 -11.37 -18.14
CA LEU A 143 0.69 -11.50 -17.41
C LEU A 143 0.66 -10.89 -16.00
N LYS A 144 -0.35 -10.09 -15.66
CA LYS A 144 -0.45 -9.39 -14.37
C LYS A 144 -0.33 -10.36 -13.19
N GLY A 145 0.76 -10.23 -12.43
CA GLY A 145 0.98 -11.01 -11.20
C GLY A 145 1.59 -12.40 -11.40
N THR A 146 1.80 -12.85 -12.64
CA THR A 146 2.39 -14.16 -12.97
C THR A 146 3.84 -14.34 -12.50
N TRP A 147 4.52 -13.25 -12.15
CA TRP A 147 5.84 -13.26 -11.53
C TRP A 147 5.83 -13.72 -10.07
N ARG A 148 4.68 -13.67 -9.39
CA ARG A 148 4.59 -14.03 -7.97
C ARG A 148 4.75 -15.54 -7.82
N GLY A 149 5.74 -15.97 -7.04
CA GLY A 149 6.01 -17.39 -6.79
C GLY A 149 7.02 -18.02 -7.76
N LYS A 150 7.64 -17.22 -8.63
CA LYS A 150 8.83 -17.60 -9.39
C LYS A 150 10.11 -17.14 -8.69
#